data_AF-A0A914P6N7-F1
#
_entry.id   AF-A0A914P6N7-F1
#
_cell.length_a   1.000
_cell.length_b   1.000
_cell.length_c   1.000
_cell.angle_alpha   90.00
_cell.angle_beta   90.00
_cell.angle_gamma   90.00
#
_symmetry.space_group_name_H-M   'P 1'
#
loop_
_entity.id
_entity.type
_entity.pdbx_description
1 polymer ?
#
loop_
_entity_poly.entity_id
_entity_poly.type
_entity_poly.pdbx_seq_one_letter_code
_entity_poly.pdbx_strand_id
1 'polypeptide(L)'
;MGKNKKKSRQHSDFIKPNRKPGKVLKKTNVTDTTFKTKKIELFHQLEDNSNLPPTAADKHLPRLNVQEICQNLNHFQESVLKRALEALLELNTKSNEVFNENLNRIIPAVGRLLAWDNVCY
;
A
#
# COMPACT_ATOMS: atom_id res chain seq x y z
N MET A 1 -1.80 -73.19 22.61
CA MET A 1 -2.65 -71.99 22.44
C MET A 1 -2.05 -71.11 21.35
N GLY A 2 -2.85 -70.57 20.43
CA GLY A 2 -2.39 -69.49 19.55
C GLY A 2 -2.55 -69.76 18.07
N LYS A 3 -3.74 -69.51 17.54
CA LYS A 3 -3.96 -69.08 16.14
C LYS A 3 -5.18 -68.18 16.10
N ASN A 4 -5.06 -67.03 15.43
CA ASN A 4 -6.11 -66.19 14.79
C ASN A 4 -5.90 -64.67 15.00
N LYS A 5 -4.79 -64.12 14.51
CA LYS A 5 -4.62 -62.66 14.28
C LYS A 5 -4.10 -62.36 12.86
N LYS A 6 -4.55 -63.11 11.86
CA LYS A 6 -4.06 -62.97 10.46
C LYS A 6 -5.14 -62.65 9.40
N LYS A 7 -6.37 -62.29 9.80
CA LYS A 7 -7.46 -62.01 8.83
C LYS A 7 -7.86 -60.53 8.65
N SER A 8 -7.37 -59.57 9.45
CA SER A 8 -7.83 -58.16 9.35
C SER A 8 -6.97 -57.24 8.48
N ARG A 9 -5.88 -57.73 7.88
CA ARG A 9 -4.93 -56.91 7.10
C ARG A 9 -5.16 -56.94 5.59
N GLN A 10 -6.12 -57.72 5.08
CA GLN A 10 -6.27 -57.92 3.64
C GLN A 10 -7.07 -56.82 2.91
N HIS A 11 -7.69 -55.84 3.59
CA HIS A 11 -8.58 -54.84 2.95
C HIS A 11 -8.33 -53.38 3.38
N SER A 12 -7.12 -53.03 3.84
CA SER A 12 -6.81 -51.64 4.24
C SER A 12 -6.32 -50.74 3.11
N ASP A 13 -5.96 -51.33 1.95
CA ASP A 13 -5.27 -50.58 0.88
C ASP A 13 -6.22 -49.64 0.12
N PHE A 14 -7.54 -49.88 0.21
CA PHE A 14 -8.54 -49.00 -0.39
C PHE A 14 -9.80 -48.90 0.49
N ILE A 15 -9.83 -47.89 1.37
CA ILE A 15 -11.00 -47.61 2.20
C ILE A 15 -11.97 -46.74 1.39
N LYS A 16 -13.03 -47.35 0.87
CA LYS A 16 -14.09 -46.63 0.15
C LYS A 16 -15.00 -45.91 1.17
N PRO A 17 -15.09 -44.57 1.15
CA PRO A 17 -15.96 -43.86 2.08
C PRO A 17 -17.44 -44.14 1.79
N ASN A 18 -18.25 -44.27 2.84
CA ASN A 18 -19.69 -44.46 2.74
C ASN A 18 -20.32 -43.30 1.94
N ARG A 19 -21.21 -43.65 0.99
CA ARG A 19 -21.96 -42.67 0.20
C ARG A 19 -22.89 -41.88 1.12
N LYS A 20 -22.68 -40.56 1.21
CA LYS A 20 -23.58 -39.65 1.91
C LYS A 20 -24.54 -39.04 0.89
N PRO A 21 -25.85 -39.36 0.91
CA PRO A 21 -26.80 -38.80 -0.03
C PRO A 21 -26.82 -37.27 0.07
N GLY A 22 -26.95 -36.59 -1.07
CA GLY A 22 -26.91 -35.13 -1.15
C GLY A 22 -25.52 -34.49 -1.13
N LYS A 23 -24.43 -35.25 -0.93
CA LYS A 23 -23.05 -34.74 -0.98
C LYS A 23 -22.34 -35.14 -2.27
N VAL A 24 -21.56 -34.20 -2.81
CA VAL A 24 -20.76 -34.43 -4.02
C VAL A 24 -19.69 -35.49 -3.73
N LEU A 25 -19.61 -36.49 -4.62
CA LEU A 25 -18.63 -37.58 -4.55
C LEU A 25 -17.22 -37.03 -4.83
N LYS A 26 -16.29 -37.28 -3.91
CA LYS A 26 -14.87 -36.94 -4.11
C LYS A 26 -14.22 -37.93 -5.07
N LYS A 27 -13.56 -37.44 -6.11
CA LYS A 27 -12.77 -38.26 -7.04
C LYS A 27 -11.42 -38.60 -6.37
N THR A 28 -10.99 -39.86 -6.46
CA THR A 28 -9.80 -40.36 -5.72
C THR A 28 -8.49 -40.24 -6.48
N ASN A 29 -8.53 -40.08 -7.80
CA ASN A 29 -7.35 -40.08 -8.68
C ASN A 29 -7.19 -38.75 -9.44
N VAL A 30 -7.60 -37.63 -8.83
CA VAL A 30 -7.54 -36.31 -9.48
C VAL A 30 -6.49 -35.46 -8.80
N THR A 31 -5.49 -35.05 -9.58
CA THR A 31 -4.53 -34.04 -9.16
C THR A 31 -5.22 -32.68 -9.17
N ASP A 32 -5.27 -32.03 -8.02
CA ASP A 32 -5.77 -30.66 -7.91
C ASP A 32 -4.70 -29.69 -8.41
N THR A 33 -4.97 -29.03 -9.54
CA THR A 33 -4.09 -28.02 -10.15
C THR A 33 -4.48 -26.61 -9.76
N THR A 34 -5.41 -26.42 -8.82
CA THR A 34 -5.78 -25.09 -8.35
C THR A 34 -4.72 -24.55 -7.41
N PHE A 35 -4.01 -23.53 -7.85
CA PHE A 35 -3.10 -22.75 -7.01
C PHE A 35 -3.50 -21.28 -7.03
N LYS A 36 -3.26 -20.61 -5.90
CA LYS A 36 -3.46 -19.17 -5.76
C LYS A 36 -2.13 -18.52 -5.45
N THR A 37 -1.71 -17.57 -6.29
CA THR A 37 -0.56 -16.71 -6.01
C THR A 37 -1.06 -15.33 -5.58
N LYS A 38 -0.35 -14.71 -4.64
CA LYS A 38 -0.57 -13.32 -4.26
C LYS A 38 0.59 -12.48 -4.77
N LYS A 39 0.28 -11.34 -5.36
CA LYS A 39 1.27 -10.36 -5.79
C LYS A 39 1.76 -9.58 -4.56
N ILE A 40 3.07 -9.38 -4.46
CA ILE A 40 3.66 -8.44 -3.51
C ILE A 40 3.74 -7.10 -4.23
N GLU A 41 3.12 -6.08 -3.64
CA GLU A 41 3.22 -4.70 -4.12
C GLU A 41 4.11 -3.92 -3.16
N LEU A 42 5.20 -3.38 -3.68
CA LEU A 42 6.09 -2.51 -2.92
C LEU A 42 5.49 -1.11 -2.90
N PHE A 43 5.62 -0.42 -1.77
CA PHE A 43 5.30 0.99 -1.69
C PHE A 43 6.16 1.75 -2.72
N HIS A 44 5.52 2.64 -3.47
CA HIS A 44 6.18 3.47 -4.47
C HIS A 44 7.09 4.46 -3.74
N GLN A 45 8.35 4.10 -3.52
CA GLN A 45 9.23 4.86 -2.63
C GLN A 45 10.02 5.96 -3.34
N LEU A 46 10.29 5.87 -4.64
CA LEU A 46 11.06 6.86 -5.39
C LEU A 46 10.70 6.77 -6.88
N GLU A 47 9.94 7.73 -7.42
CA GLU A 47 9.83 7.91 -8.87
C GLU A 47 11.09 8.59 -9.42
N ASP A 48 11.55 8.15 -10.60
CA ASP A 48 12.42 8.97 -11.44
C ASP A 48 11.58 10.16 -11.92
N ASN A 49 11.83 11.33 -11.33
CA ASN A 49 11.10 12.59 -11.56
C ASN A 49 11.28 13.19 -12.97
N SER A 50 11.50 12.37 -14.01
CA SER A 50 11.76 12.81 -15.39
C SER A 50 10.50 13.31 -16.11
N ASN A 51 9.30 12.92 -15.64
CA ASN A 51 8.03 13.20 -16.32
C ASN A 51 7.09 14.16 -15.56
N LEU A 52 7.54 14.73 -14.43
CA LEU A 52 6.74 15.67 -13.66
C LEU A 52 6.84 17.10 -14.26
N PRO A 53 5.72 17.85 -14.32
CA PRO A 53 5.68 19.25 -14.76
C PRO A 53 6.64 20.13 -13.93
N PRO A 54 7.04 21.32 -14.41
CA PRO A 54 8.20 22.04 -13.92
C PRO A 54 8.03 22.40 -12.44
N THR A 55 8.63 21.57 -11.59
CA THR A 55 8.82 21.84 -10.17
C THR A 55 9.72 23.07 -9.98
N ALA A 56 9.49 23.78 -8.87
CA ALA A 56 10.44 24.63 -8.18
C ALA A 56 11.86 24.04 -8.30
N ALA A 57 12.62 24.57 -9.25
CA ALA A 57 13.95 24.11 -9.57
C ALA A 57 14.93 24.90 -8.71
N ASP A 58 15.33 24.32 -7.57
CA ASP A 58 16.58 24.69 -6.92
C ASP A 58 17.32 23.44 -6.42
N LYS A 59 18.64 23.43 -6.65
CA LYS A 59 19.60 22.33 -6.47
C LYS A 59 19.68 21.76 -5.03
N HIS A 60 18.90 22.29 -4.08
CA HIS A 60 18.93 21.93 -2.67
C HIS A 60 17.60 21.36 -2.13
N LEU A 61 16.52 21.41 -2.92
CA LEU A 61 15.24 20.80 -2.57
C LEU A 61 14.92 19.67 -3.57
N PRO A 62 14.57 18.44 -3.10
CA PRO A 62 14.02 17.43 -3.98
C PRO A 62 12.77 18.04 -4.62
N ARG A 63 12.58 17.71 -5.90
CA ARG A 63 11.42 18.14 -6.67
C ARG A 63 10.16 17.61 -5.98
N LEU A 64 9.55 18.44 -5.13
CA LEU A 64 8.34 18.08 -4.42
C LEU A 64 7.14 18.36 -5.31
N ASN A 65 6.32 17.33 -5.54
CA ASN A 65 5.02 17.52 -6.16
C ASN A 65 4.12 18.35 -5.22
N VAL A 66 3.14 19.10 -5.76
CA VAL A 66 2.19 19.90 -4.97
C VAL A 66 1.47 19.04 -3.91
N GLN A 67 1.18 17.78 -4.24
CA GLN A 67 0.61 16.83 -3.28
C GLN A 67 1.57 16.53 -2.11
N GLU A 68 2.85 16.35 -2.39
CA GLU A 68 3.88 16.10 -1.37
C GLU A 68 4.13 17.35 -0.52
N ILE A 69 4.11 18.55 -1.13
CA ILE A 69 4.15 19.83 -0.38
C ILE A 69 2.98 19.87 0.60
N CYS A 70 1.76 19.63 0.13
CA CYS A 70 0.57 19.65 0.98
C CYS A 70 0.61 18.59 2.10
N GLN A 71 1.18 17.40 1.84
CA GLN A 71 1.39 16.38 2.85
C GLN A 71 2.44 16.80 3.88
N ASN A 72 3.56 17.36 3.43
CA ASN A 72 4.65 17.81 4.29
C ASN A 72 4.25 19.01 5.16
N LEU A 73 3.31 19.85 4.72
CA LEU A 73 2.69 20.91 5.54
C LEU A 73 1.85 20.39 6.71
N ASN A 74 1.48 19.10 6.73
CA ASN A 74 0.83 18.46 7.88
C ASN A 74 1.80 17.56 8.65
N HIS A 75 3.10 17.63 8.37
CA HIS A 75 4.09 16.80 9.05
C HIS A 75 4.37 17.35 10.46
N PHE A 76 4.57 16.47 11.45
CA PHE A 76 4.80 16.88 12.85
C PHE A 76 6.16 17.56 13.07
N GLN A 77 7.16 17.22 12.25
CA GLN A 77 8.51 17.75 12.34
C GLN A 77 8.62 19.17 11.77
N GLU A 78 9.06 20.12 12.58
CA GLU A 78 9.22 21.53 12.19
C GLU A 78 10.17 21.74 11.01
N SER A 79 11.27 21.01 10.94
CA SER A 79 12.23 21.12 9.82
C SER A 79 11.61 20.71 8.48
N VAL A 80 10.67 19.76 8.49
CA VAL A 80 9.92 19.32 7.31
C VAL A 80 8.88 20.37 6.92
N LEU A 81 8.17 20.94 7.91
CA LEU A 81 7.21 22.03 7.71
C LEU A 81 7.86 23.25 7.08
N LYS A 82 9.00 23.70 7.62
CA LYS A 82 9.74 24.86 7.11
C LYS A 82 10.17 24.65 5.66
N ARG A 83 10.71 23.47 5.34
CA ARG A 83 11.09 23.10 3.97
C ARG A 83 9.87 23.09 3.03
N ALA A 84 8.72 22.61 3.49
CA ALA A 84 7.49 22.61 2.69
C ALA A 84 6.95 24.03 2.45
N LEU A 85 7.07 24.94 3.43
CA LEU A 85 6.71 26.36 3.27
C LEU A 85 7.64 27.07 2.27
N GLU A 86 8.95 26.81 2.34
CA GLU A 86 9.92 27.33 1.36
C GLU A 86 9.58 26.84 -0.06
N ALA A 87 9.27 25.55 -0.22
CA ALA A 87 8.84 25.00 -1.51
C ALA A 87 7.51 25.60 -2.00
N LEU A 88 6.56 25.88 -1.11
CA LEU A 88 5.28 26.51 -1.45
C LEU A 88 5.48 27.97 -1.91
N LEU A 89 6.37 28.71 -1.25
CA LEU A 89 6.74 30.08 -1.64
C LEU A 89 7.42 30.08 -3.01
N GLU A 90 8.32 29.13 -3.23
CA GLU A 90 9.02 28.96 -4.50
C GLU A 90 8.03 28.61 -5.63
N LEU A 91 7.04 27.74 -5.36
CA LEU A 91 5.97 27.41 -6.31
C LEU A 91 5.14 28.63 -6.69
N ASN A 92 4.73 29.45 -5.72
CA ASN A 92 4.00 30.69 -5.97
C ASN A 92 4.82 31.68 -6.82
N THR A 93 6.15 31.72 -6.60
CA THR A 93 7.05 32.64 -7.29
C THR A 93 7.38 32.19 -8.71
N LYS A 94 7.68 30.90 -8.91
CA LYS A 94 8.16 30.33 -10.18
C LYS A 94 7.03 29.82 -11.08
N SER A 95 5.89 29.39 -10.53
CA SER A 95 4.82 28.73 -11.28
C SER A 95 3.43 29.03 -10.70
N ASN A 96 3.03 30.29 -10.79
CA ASN A 96 1.76 30.81 -10.25
C ASN A 96 0.52 30.11 -10.87
N GLU A 97 0.58 29.67 -12.12
CA GLU A 97 -0.53 28.91 -12.75
C GLU A 97 -0.83 27.61 -11.97
N VAL A 98 0.19 26.81 -11.71
CA VAL A 98 0.08 25.54 -10.96
C VAL A 98 -0.36 25.80 -9.51
N PHE A 99 0.11 26.89 -8.91
CA PHE A 99 -0.31 27.31 -7.58
C PHE A 99 -1.83 27.59 -7.53
N ASN A 100 -2.35 28.35 -8.51
CA ASN A 100 -3.75 28.72 -8.58
C ASN A 100 -4.67 27.52 -8.84
N GLU A 101 -4.26 26.58 -9.70
CA GLU A 101 -5.02 25.36 -9.99
C GLU A 101 -5.19 24.47 -8.75
N ASN A 102 -4.25 24.52 -7.82
CA ASN A 102 -4.20 23.65 -6.64
C ASN A 102 -4.61 24.36 -5.33
N LEU A 103 -5.19 25.56 -5.40
CA LEU A 103 -5.63 26.31 -4.21
C LEU A 103 -6.60 25.54 -3.32
N ASN A 104 -7.46 24.72 -3.93
CA ASN A 104 -8.40 23.85 -3.20
C ASN A 104 -7.70 22.86 -2.25
N ARG A 105 -6.45 22.48 -2.52
CA ARG A 105 -5.63 21.59 -1.68
C ARG A 105 -4.72 22.38 -0.75
N ILE A 106 -4.15 23.47 -1.25
CA ILE A 106 -3.20 24.31 -0.50
C ILE A 106 -3.91 25.02 0.65
N ILE A 107 -5.07 25.64 0.41
CA ILE A 107 -5.79 26.42 1.43
C ILE A 107 -6.13 25.58 2.67
N PRO A 108 -6.71 24.37 2.56
CA PRO A 108 -6.93 23.53 3.73
C PRO A 108 -5.66 23.08 4.45
N ALA A 109 -4.57 22.84 3.72
CA ALA A 109 -3.29 22.44 4.32
C ALA A 109 -2.69 23.57 5.16
N VAL A 110 -2.66 24.79 4.63
CA VAL A 110 -2.20 25.98 5.36
C VAL A 110 -3.16 26.32 6.50
N GLY A 111 -4.48 26.19 6.29
CA GLY A 111 -5.47 26.41 7.35
C GLY A 111 -5.27 25.49 8.56
N ARG A 112 -4.93 24.21 8.32
CA ARG A 112 -4.56 23.29 9.40
C ARG A 112 -3.28 23.68 10.11
N LEU A 113 -2.27 24.15 9.37
CA LEU A 113 -1.02 24.64 9.94
C LEU A 113 -1.25 25.88 10.83
N LEU A 114 -2.14 26.79 10.43
CA LEU A 114 -2.49 27.97 11.25
C LEU A 114 -3.28 27.60 12.50
N ALA A 115 -4.10 26.55 12.43
CA ALA A 115 -4.81 25.98 13.57
C ALA A 115 -3.93 25.05 14.41
N TRP A 116 -2.67 24.82 14.02
CA TRP A 116 -1.75 24.01 14.77
C TRP A 116 -1.27 24.81 15.98
N ASP A 117 -1.92 24.59 17.11
CA ASP A 117 -1.46 25.10 18.39
C ASP A 117 -0.07 24.50 18.69
N ASN A 118 0.93 25.37 18.91
CA ASN A 118 2.28 25.03 19.39
C ASN A 118 2.26 24.50 20.84
N VAL A 119 1.28 23.67 21.20
CA VAL A 119 1.15 23.03 22.50
C VAL A 119 1.77 21.64 22.38
N CYS A 120 3.10 21.62 22.40
CA CYS A 120 3.87 20.43 22.71
C CYS A 120 4.87 20.79 23.83
N TYR A 121 4.79 20.00 24.90
CA TYR A 121 5.55 20.00 26.15
C TYR A 121 7.07 19.94 25.97
#